data_AF-A0A2U3LJ65-F1
#
_entry.id   AF-A0A2U3LJ65-F1
#
_cell.length_a   1.000
_cell.length_b   1.000
_cell.length_c   1.000
_cell.angle_alpha   90.00
_cell.angle_beta   90.00
_cell.angle_gamma   90.00
#
_symmetry.space_group_name_H-M   'P 1'
#
loop_
_entity.id
_entity.type
_entity.pdbx_description
1 polymer ?
#
loop_
_entity_poly.entity_id
_entity_poly.type
_entity_poly.pdbx_seq_one_letter_code
_entity_poly.pdbx_strand_id
1 'polypeptide(L)'
;MSCPKAVEWIDEISAERYRPMMRLLDGEDFEFLRSQPGITRRQIARIRIQRCRIFRGYLRSLNADFGSVCEALKLVVAASGVDRRDLASLLLRHQAEFARAMIQVQFRLLLYTWGLGRVDVSGLVELFDGMRRELTTVAPAAV
;
A
#
# COMPACT_ATOMS: atom_id res chain seq x y z
N MET A 1 8.62 28.13 15.17
CA MET A 1 7.86 26.88 14.95
C MET A 1 8.45 26.22 13.72
N SER A 2 9.32 25.22 13.88
CA SER A 2 9.95 24.55 12.75
C SER A 2 9.26 23.22 12.53
N CYS A 3 8.38 23.14 11.52
CA CYS A 3 7.91 21.87 10.97
C CYS A 3 8.46 21.58 9.55
N PRO A 4 9.77 21.75 9.25
CA PRO A 4 10.31 21.32 7.95
C PRO A 4 10.49 19.80 7.86
N LYS A 5 10.63 19.11 9.00
CA LYS A 5 10.85 17.65 9.02
C LYS A 5 9.65 16.85 8.54
N ALA A 6 8.42 17.37 8.69
CA ALA A 6 7.23 16.64 8.25
C ALA A 6 7.16 16.47 6.73
N VAL A 7 7.73 17.42 5.98
CA VAL A 7 7.67 17.46 4.52
C VAL A 7 8.82 16.68 3.88
N GLU A 8 10.00 16.66 4.51
CA GLU A 8 11.20 16.00 3.98
C GLU A 8 11.06 14.46 3.87
N TRP A 9 10.35 13.79 4.79
CA TRP A 9 10.14 12.34 4.69
C TRP A 9 9.01 11.94 3.73
N ILE A 10 8.13 12.87 3.35
CA ILE A 10 7.02 12.58 2.42
C ILE A 10 7.57 12.29 1.01
N ASP A 11 8.67 12.94 0.62
CA ASP A 11 9.37 12.66 -0.63
C ASP A 11 10.11 11.31 -0.62
N GLU A 12 10.55 10.82 0.55
CA GLU A 12 11.12 9.47 0.71
C GLU A 12 10.05 8.36 0.64
N ILE A 13 8.79 8.68 0.97
CA ILE A 13 7.64 7.79 0.82
C ILE A 13 7.15 7.84 -0.64
N SER A 14 7.96 7.30 -1.55
CA SER A 14 7.57 7.14 -2.96
C SER A 14 6.83 5.82 -3.18
N ALA A 15 5.73 5.86 -3.93
CA ALA A 15 5.01 4.64 -4.34
C ALA A 15 5.89 3.69 -5.18
N GLU A 16 6.97 4.20 -5.77
CA GLU A 16 7.96 3.40 -6.49
C GLU A 16 8.62 2.32 -5.61
N ARG A 17 8.73 2.56 -4.29
CA ARG A 17 9.23 1.55 -3.33
C ARG A 17 8.39 0.26 -3.35
N TYR A 18 7.12 0.37 -3.71
CA TYR A 18 6.17 -0.74 -3.74
C TYR A 18 6.06 -1.41 -5.12
N ARG A 19 6.73 -0.87 -6.15
CA ARG A 19 6.71 -1.44 -7.51
C ARG A 19 7.17 -2.92 -7.57
N PRO A 20 8.19 -3.37 -6.80
CA PRO A 20 8.55 -4.79 -6.76
C PRO A 20 7.42 -5.69 -6.25
N MET A 21 6.57 -5.21 -5.34
CA MET A 21 5.43 -5.97 -4.81
C MET A 21 4.42 -6.32 -5.92
N MET A 22 4.23 -5.43 -6.91
CA MET A 22 3.27 -5.63 -8.00
C MET A 22 3.61 -6.84 -8.89
N ARG A 23 4.90 -7.17 -9.03
CA ARG A 23 5.37 -8.31 -9.84
C ARG A 23 5.51 -9.61 -9.04
N LEU A 24 5.50 -9.52 -7.72
CA LEU A 24 5.86 -10.64 -6.85
C LEU A 24 4.88 -11.83 -6.94
N LEU A 25 3.62 -11.54 -7.25
CA LEU A 25 2.55 -12.54 -7.39
C LEU A 25 2.12 -12.76 -8.84
N ASP A 26 2.94 -12.35 -9.81
CA ASP A 26 2.63 -12.55 -11.23
C ASP A 26 2.44 -14.05 -11.56
N GLY A 27 1.41 -14.34 -12.35
CA GLY A 27 1.02 -15.69 -12.72
C GLY A 27 1.97 -16.33 -13.72
N GLU A 28 2.65 -15.54 -14.55
CA GLU A 28 3.55 -16.01 -15.61
C GLU A 28 4.72 -16.83 -15.04
N ASP A 29 5.28 -16.41 -13.92
CA ASP A 29 6.34 -17.14 -13.21
C ASP A 29 5.91 -18.55 -12.81
N PHE A 30 4.65 -18.72 -12.41
CA PHE A 30 4.13 -20.02 -11.98
C PHE A 30 3.75 -20.93 -13.14
N GLU A 31 3.36 -20.37 -14.28
CA GLU A 31 3.17 -21.14 -15.52
C GLU A 31 4.51 -21.64 -16.05
N PHE A 32 5.54 -20.78 -16.06
CA PHE A 32 6.91 -21.18 -16.39
C PHE A 32 7.44 -22.27 -15.45
N LEU A 33 7.26 -22.13 -14.12
CA LEU A 33 7.70 -23.17 -13.16
C LEU A 33 6.97 -24.50 -13.38
N ARG A 34 5.72 -24.49 -13.84
CA ARG A 34 4.96 -25.72 -14.17
C ARG A 34 5.46 -26.39 -15.45
N SER A 35 6.01 -25.64 -16.41
CA SER A 35 6.54 -26.21 -17.65
C SER A 35 7.94 -26.81 -17.47
N GLN A 36 8.61 -26.59 -16.33
CA GLN A 36 9.93 -27.14 -16.07
C GLN A 36 9.89 -28.63 -15.71
N PRO A 37 10.74 -29.48 -16.34
CA PRO A 37 10.82 -30.89 -16.01
C PRO A 37 11.32 -31.09 -14.56
N GLY A 38 10.71 -32.01 -13.83
CA GLY A 38 11.11 -32.36 -12.46
C GLY A 38 10.57 -31.45 -11.36
N ILE A 39 9.83 -30.38 -11.67
CA ILE A 39 9.14 -29.59 -10.64
C ILE A 39 7.88 -30.30 -10.15
N THR A 40 7.78 -30.44 -8.83
CA THR A 40 6.61 -31.00 -8.15
C THR A 40 5.61 -29.91 -7.75
N ARG A 41 4.33 -30.29 -7.65
CA ARG A 41 3.28 -29.40 -7.11
C ARG A 41 3.62 -28.87 -5.71
N ARG A 42 4.33 -29.65 -4.90
CA ARG A 42 4.78 -29.25 -3.55
C ARG A 42 5.83 -28.14 -3.59
N GLN A 43 6.77 -28.19 -4.53
CA GLN A 43 7.76 -27.11 -4.73
C GLN A 43 7.09 -25.81 -5.19
N ILE A 44 6.15 -25.90 -6.13
CA ILE A 44 5.35 -24.75 -6.58
C ILE A 44 4.58 -24.12 -5.40
N ALA A 45 3.90 -24.94 -4.58
CA ALA A 45 3.19 -24.45 -3.41
C ALA A 45 4.12 -23.76 -2.39
N ARG A 46 5.34 -24.30 -2.19
CA ARG A 46 6.35 -23.70 -1.30
C ARG A 46 6.79 -22.31 -1.80
N ILE A 47 7.09 -22.18 -3.09
CA ILE A 47 7.46 -20.90 -3.72
C ILE A 47 6.32 -19.89 -3.57
N ARG A 48 5.07 -20.33 -3.77
CA ARG A 48 3.89 -19.48 -3.58
C ARG A 48 3.78 -18.94 -2.17
N ILE A 49 3.92 -19.80 -1.16
CA ILE A 49 3.86 -19.40 0.26
C ILE A 49 4.98 -18.40 0.59
N GLN A 50 6.20 -18.64 0.09
CA GLN A 50 7.34 -17.72 0.30
C GLN A 50 7.08 -16.34 -0.31
N ARG A 51 6.62 -16.27 -1.56
CA ARG A 51 6.27 -15.00 -2.22
C ARG A 51 5.14 -14.27 -1.48
N CYS A 52 4.13 -14.99 -1.00
CA CYS A 52 3.07 -14.40 -0.19
C CYS A 52 3.59 -13.85 1.14
N ARG A 53 4.60 -14.47 1.76
CA ARG A 53 5.23 -13.95 2.99
C ARG A 53 5.96 -12.63 2.72
N ILE A 54 6.71 -12.54 1.63
CA ILE A 54 7.39 -11.30 1.21
C ILE A 54 6.33 -10.22 0.90
N PHE A 55 5.27 -10.57 0.18
CA PHE A 55 4.17 -9.67 -0.15
C PHE A 55 3.50 -9.09 1.12
N ARG A 56 3.22 -9.93 2.12
CA ARG A 56 2.71 -9.46 3.42
C ARG A 56 3.65 -8.51 4.14
N GLY A 57 4.96 -8.68 3.95
CA GLY A 57 5.98 -7.73 4.42
C GLY A 57 5.76 -6.34 3.82
N TYR A 58 5.63 -6.27 2.49
CA TYR A 58 5.33 -5.02 1.80
C TYR A 58 4.00 -4.40 2.23
N LEU A 59 2.92 -5.19 2.37
CA LEU A 59 1.63 -4.66 2.85
C LEU A 59 1.73 -4.05 4.25
N ARG A 60 2.54 -4.64 5.13
CA ARG A 60 2.75 -4.11 6.48
C ARG A 60 3.49 -2.78 6.43
N SER A 61 4.53 -2.67 5.59
CA SER A 61 5.25 -1.41 5.36
C SER A 61 4.31 -0.35 4.78
N LEU A 62 3.52 -0.69 3.76
CA LEU A 62 2.56 0.22 3.14
C LEU A 62 1.53 0.74 4.16
N ASN A 63 1.01 -0.14 5.01
CA ASN A 63 0.06 0.24 6.05
C ASN A 63 0.70 1.14 7.13
N ALA A 64 1.98 0.92 7.47
CA ALA A 64 2.71 1.78 8.40
C ALA A 64 2.95 3.17 7.78
N ASP A 65 3.41 3.24 6.53
CA ASP A 65 3.64 4.50 5.81
C ASP A 65 2.33 5.30 5.66
N PHE A 66 1.22 4.62 5.34
CA PHE A 66 -0.10 5.24 5.29
C PHE A 66 -0.53 5.84 6.64
N GLY A 67 -0.27 5.13 7.74
CA GLY A 67 -0.52 5.62 9.09
C GLY A 67 0.30 6.89 9.39
N SER A 68 1.59 6.88 9.07
CA SER A 68 2.47 8.05 9.24
C SER A 68 1.98 9.26 8.45
N VAL A 69 1.57 9.06 7.19
CA VAL A 69 0.95 10.10 6.35
C VAL A 69 -0.33 10.67 6.98
N CYS A 70 -1.22 9.81 7.48
CA CYS A 70 -2.44 10.26 8.13
C CYS A 70 -2.16 11.10 9.39
N GLU A 71 -1.22 10.68 10.23
CA GLU A 71 -0.86 11.42 11.45
C GLU A 71 -0.26 12.79 11.14
N ALA A 72 0.59 12.87 10.11
CA ALA A 72 1.15 14.13 9.64
C ALA A 72 0.07 15.10 9.15
N LEU A 73 -0.86 14.59 8.34
CA LEU A 73 -1.97 15.38 7.83
C LEU A 73 -2.88 15.87 8.96
N LYS A 74 -3.19 15.03 9.96
CA LYS A 74 -3.92 15.43 11.16
C LYS A 74 -3.19 16.54 11.94
N LEU A 75 -1.87 16.47 12.05
CA LEU A 75 -1.06 17.46 12.75
C LEU A 75 -1.07 18.82 12.03
N VAL A 76 -0.96 18.82 10.69
CA VAL A 76 -1.11 20.03 9.86
C VAL A 76 -2.51 20.64 10.02
N VAL A 77 -3.56 19.81 9.97
CA VAL A 77 -4.94 20.26 10.17
C VAL A 77 -5.13 20.88 11.56
N ALA A 78 -4.65 20.21 12.61
CA ALA A 78 -4.76 20.69 13.99
C ALA A 78 -3.99 22.01 14.22
N ALA A 79 -2.84 22.19 13.57
CA ALA A 79 -2.05 23.42 13.64
C ALA A 79 -2.71 24.60 12.90
N SER A 80 -3.57 24.33 11.92
CA SER A 80 -4.13 25.35 11.03
C SER A 80 -5.31 26.16 11.60
N GLY A 81 -5.81 25.86 12.81
CA GLY A 81 -6.74 26.71 13.58
C GLY A 81 -8.12 27.02 12.95
N VAL A 82 -8.39 26.55 11.72
CA VAL A 82 -9.63 26.84 10.97
C VAL A 82 -10.56 25.62 11.04
N ASP A 83 -11.83 25.88 11.36
CA ASP A 83 -12.91 24.89 11.49
C ASP A 83 -13.12 24.11 10.18
N ARG A 84 -12.40 23.00 10.00
CA ARG A 84 -12.43 22.15 8.80
C ARG A 84 -12.96 20.75 9.10
N ARG A 85 -14.19 20.69 9.62
CA ARG A 85 -14.95 19.43 9.75
C ARG A 85 -14.99 18.64 8.44
N ASP A 86 -15.05 19.32 7.30
CA ASP A 86 -15.00 18.70 5.97
C ASP A 86 -13.69 17.94 5.71
N LEU A 87 -12.55 18.50 6.12
CA LEU A 87 -11.24 17.92 5.83
C LEU A 87 -10.96 16.69 6.73
N ALA A 88 -11.44 16.73 7.99
CA ALA A 88 -11.44 15.56 8.85
C ALA A 88 -12.34 14.43 8.30
N SER A 89 -13.50 14.77 7.74
CA SER A 89 -14.41 13.79 7.14
C SER A 89 -13.85 13.15 5.86
N LEU A 90 -13.13 13.94 5.04
CA LEU A 90 -12.41 13.47 3.86
C LEU A 90 -11.31 12.47 4.25
N LEU A 91 -10.54 12.81 5.29
CA LEU A 91 -9.45 11.97 5.81
C LEU A 91 -9.98 10.63 6.33
N LEU A 92 -11.11 10.63 7.04
CA LEU A 92 -11.79 9.42 7.48
C LEU A 92 -12.28 8.56 6.31
N ARG A 93 -12.82 9.18 5.25
CA ARG A 93 -13.23 8.46 4.03
C ARG A 93 -12.04 7.76 3.37
N HIS A 94 -10.92 8.47 3.18
CA HIS A 94 -9.72 7.87 2.58
C HIS A 94 -9.12 6.76 3.47
N GLN A 95 -9.13 6.92 4.79
CA GLN A 95 -8.77 5.83 5.72
C GLN A 95 -9.66 4.60 5.56
N ALA A 96 -10.97 4.80 5.43
CA ALA A 96 -11.92 3.70 5.23
C ALA A 96 -11.72 3.01 3.87
N GLU A 97 -11.51 3.78 2.80
CA GLU A 97 -11.22 3.25 1.46
C GLU A 97 -9.92 2.44 1.44
N PHE A 98 -8.86 2.97 2.05
CA PHE A 98 -7.58 2.26 2.16
C PHE A 98 -7.70 0.99 3.00
N ALA A 99 -8.39 1.05 4.14
CA ALA A 99 -8.64 -0.13 4.97
C ALA A 99 -9.43 -1.20 4.20
N ARG A 100 -10.45 -0.79 3.44
CA ARG A 100 -11.24 -1.69 2.58
C ARG A 100 -10.36 -2.34 1.51
N ALA A 101 -9.53 -1.55 0.82
CA ALA A 101 -8.60 -2.04 -0.18
C ALA A 101 -7.58 -3.02 0.43
N MET A 102 -7.07 -2.72 1.63
CA MET A 102 -6.15 -3.59 2.37
C MET A 102 -6.79 -4.94 2.71
N ILE A 103 -8.02 -4.93 3.23
CA ILE A 103 -8.78 -6.15 3.52
C ILE A 103 -9.00 -6.96 2.24
N GLN A 104 -9.38 -6.31 1.13
CA GLN A 104 -9.59 -6.97 -0.15
C GLN A 104 -8.32 -7.63 -0.67
N VAL A 105 -7.16 -6.97 -0.57
CA VAL A 105 -5.87 -7.52 -0.99
C VAL A 105 -5.44 -8.67 -0.09
N GLN A 106 -5.61 -8.57 1.24
CA GLN A 106 -5.32 -9.67 2.16
C GLN A 106 -6.21 -10.90 1.88
N PHE A 107 -7.50 -10.68 1.57
CA PHE A 107 -8.42 -11.74 1.21
C PHE A 107 -8.02 -12.42 -0.12
N ARG A 108 -7.71 -11.63 -1.16
CA ARG A 108 -7.17 -12.15 -2.43
C ARG A 108 -5.88 -12.93 -2.21
N LEU A 109 -5.00 -12.48 -1.31
CA LEU A 109 -3.77 -13.17 -0.98
C LEU A 109 -4.02 -14.51 -0.29
N LEU A 110 -5.03 -14.62 0.57
CA LEU A 110 -5.45 -15.88 1.18
C LEU A 110 -5.96 -16.87 0.12
N LEU A 111 -6.86 -16.42 -0.77
CA LEU A 111 -7.34 -17.23 -1.89
C LEU A 111 -6.18 -17.71 -2.78
N TYR A 112 -5.25 -16.79 -3.09
CA TYR A 112 -4.07 -17.10 -3.87
C TYR A 112 -3.18 -18.15 -3.19
N THR A 113 -2.95 -18.05 -1.86
CA THR A 113 -2.19 -19.07 -1.13
C THR A 113 -2.79 -20.47 -1.22
N TRP A 114 -4.12 -20.59 -1.30
CA TRP A 114 -4.81 -21.85 -1.55
C TRP A 114 -4.84 -22.27 -3.02
N GLY A 115 -4.39 -21.41 -3.93
CA GLY A 115 -4.33 -21.65 -5.36
C GLY A 115 -5.60 -21.34 -6.13
N LEU A 116 -6.47 -20.51 -5.54
CA LEU A 116 -7.70 -20.02 -6.13
C LEU A 116 -7.50 -18.55 -6.54
N GLY A 117 -7.44 -18.26 -7.84
CA GLY A 117 -7.43 -16.88 -8.38
C GLY A 117 -6.06 -16.21 -8.58
N ARG A 118 -6.06 -15.00 -9.18
CA ARG A 118 -4.92 -14.08 -9.34
C ARG A 118 -5.10 -12.88 -8.39
N VAL A 119 -4.02 -12.34 -7.82
CA VAL A 119 -4.07 -11.14 -6.95
C VAL A 119 -3.72 -9.92 -7.80
N ASP A 120 -4.68 -9.04 -8.03
CA ASP A 120 -4.42 -7.70 -8.58
C ASP A 120 -4.34 -6.67 -7.45
N VAL A 121 -3.28 -5.86 -7.48
CA VAL A 121 -2.87 -4.91 -6.42
C VAL A 121 -2.92 -3.46 -6.90
N SER A 122 -3.21 -3.23 -8.19
CA SER A 122 -3.12 -1.92 -8.85
C SER A 122 -3.98 -0.87 -8.15
N GLY A 123 -5.21 -1.22 -7.78
CA GLY A 123 -6.13 -0.30 -7.09
C GLY A 123 -5.67 0.14 -5.68
N LEU A 124 -4.87 -0.67 -4.97
CA LEU A 124 -4.35 -0.26 -3.66
C LEU A 124 -3.19 0.74 -3.80
N VAL A 125 -2.37 0.56 -4.83
CA VAL A 125 -1.26 1.47 -5.14
C VAL A 125 -1.79 2.80 -5.66
N GLU A 126 -2.84 2.80 -6.48
CA GLU A 126 -3.51 4.02 -6.97
C GLU A 126 -4.11 4.85 -5.83
N LEU A 127 -4.75 4.22 -4.84
CA LEU A 127 -5.29 4.90 -3.66
C LEU A 127 -4.18 5.55 -2.82
N PHE A 128 -3.05 4.85 -2.66
CA PHE A 128 -1.89 5.39 -1.96
C PHE A 128 -1.29 6.60 -2.70
N ASP A 129 -1.13 6.50 -4.02
CA ASP A 129 -0.63 7.59 -4.85
C ASP A 129 -1.56 8.81 -4.84
N GLY A 130 -2.87 8.60 -4.84
CA GLY A 130 -3.86 9.67 -4.70
C GLY A 130 -3.68 10.46 -3.40
N MET A 131 -3.59 9.75 -2.27
CA MET A 131 -3.39 10.39 -0.96
C MET A 131 -2.03 11.10 -0.84
N ARG A 132 -0.96 10.55 -1.44
CA ARG A 132 0.34 11.22 -1.46
C ARG A 132 0.26 12.55 -2.21
N ARG A 133 -0.44 12.61 -3.34
CA ARG A 133 -0.60 13.84 -4.14
C ARG A 133 -1.40 14.91 -3.39
N GLU A 134 -2.43 14.52 -2.65
CA GLU A 134 -3.17 15.47 -1.78
C GLU A 134 -2.26 16.06 -0.70
N LEU A 135 -1.38 15.26 -0.11
CA LEU A 135 -0.42 15.74 0.88
C LEU A 135 0.59 16.72 0.26
N THR A 136 1.14 16.42 -0.91
CA THR A 136 2.07 17.32 -1.63
C THR A 136 1.41 18.62 -2.09
N THR A 137 0.09 18.64 -2.32
CA THR A 137 -0.64 19.87 -2.70
C THR A 137 -1.01 20.72 -1.50
N VAL A 138 -1.28 20.12 -0.34
CA VAL A 138 -1.60 20.85 0.91
C VAL A 138 -0.34 21.32 1.66
N ALA A 139 0.77 20.58 1.57
CA ALA A 139 2.04 20.93 2.22
C ALA A 139 2.60 22.34 1.88
N PRO A 140 2.59 22.84 0.62
CA PRO A 140 3.08 24.18 0.31
C PRO A 140 2.12 25.30 0.76
N ALA A 141 0.87 24.99 1.11
CA ALA A 141 -0.11 25.98 1.57
C ALA A 141 -0.08 26.22 3.10
N ALA A 142 0.76 25.48 3.83
CA ALA A 142 0.90 25.57 5.29
C ALA A 142 2.24 26.21 5.73
N VAL A 143 3.05 26.71 4.78
CA VAL A 143 4.29 27.46 5.02
C VAL A 143 4.01 28.96 4.93
#